data_AF-A0A9D9E650-F1
#
_entry.id   AF-A0A9D9E650-F1
#
_cell.length_a   1.000
_cell.length_b   1.000
_cell.length_c   1.000
_cell.angle_alpha   90.00
_cell.angle_beta   90.00
_cell.angle_gamma   90.00
#
_symmetry.space_group_name_H-M   'P 1'
#
loop_
_entity.id
_entity.type
_entity.pdbx_description
1 polymer ?
#
loop_
_entity_poly.entity_id
_entity_poly.type
_entity_poly.pdbx_seq_one_letter_code
_entity_poly.pdbx_strand_id
1 'polypeptide(L)' 'VIGLQFHFEPLDNNVKEIVVNDYPYIDGSVLNQSKEQIINKAVPKENKQIMFQLLDYITAHSN' A
#
# COMPACT_ATOMS: atom_id res chain seq x y z
N VAL A 1 5.95 -18.49 -7.34
CA VAL A 1 5.74 -17.13 -7.90
C VAL A 1 4.64 -16.46 -7.08
N ILE A 2 4.82 -15.20 -6.66
CA ILE A 2 3.86 -14.43 -5.86
C ILE A 2 3.41 -13.20 -6.67
N GLY A 3 2.12 -12.90 -6.66
CA GLY A 3 1.54 -11.67 -7.20
C GLY A 3 0.60 -11.03 -6.18
N LEU A 4 0.64 -9.70 -6.06
CA LEU A 4 -0.14 -8.94 -5.09
C LEU A 4 -0.99 -7.88 -5.81
N GLN A 5 -2.28 -7.83 -5.48
CA GLN A 5 -3.20 -6.82 -5.99
C GLN A 5 -3.19 -5.52 -5.16
N PHE A 6 -2.64 -5.60 -3.94
CA PHE A 6 -2.53 -4.49 -3.00
C PHE A 6 -1.06 -4.12 -2.78
N HIS A 7 -0.85 -2.94 -2.20
CA HIS A 7 0.45 -2.29 -2.10
C HIS A 7 0.97 -2.32 -0.66
N PHE A 8 2.08 -3.03 -0.44
CA PHE A 8 2.83 -2.97 0.82
C PHE A 8 3.92 -1.92 0.80
N GLU A 9 4.37 -1.51 -0.40
CA GLU A 9 5.50 -0.61 -0.59
C GLU A 9 5.30 0.86 -0.19
N PRO A 10 4.09 1.47 -0.26
CA PRO A 10 3.97 2.91 -0.09
C PRO A 10 4.29 3.33 1.33
N LEU A 11 5.02 4.43 1.47
CA LEU A 11 5.19 5.13 2.74
C LEU A 11 4.06 6.15 2.94
N ASP A 12 3.93 6.68 4.15
CA ASP A 12 2.91 7.69 4.49
C ASP A 12 2.88 8.86 3.49
N ASN A 13 4.05 9.36 3.07
CA ASN A 13 4.12 10.45 2.11
C ASN A 13 3.68 10.03 0.70
N ASN A 14 3.93 8.78 0.29
CA ASN A 14 3.49 8.29 -1.01
C ASN A 14 1.97 8.18 -1.06
N VAL A 15 1.34 7.66 0.01
CA VAL A 15 -0.13 7.60 0.10
C VAL A 15 -0.72 9.01 0.02
N LYS A 16 -0.13 9.98 0.71
CA LYS A 16 -0.57 11.38 0.66
C LYS A 16 -0.44 11.97 -0.73
N GLU A 17 0.68 11.77 -1.41
CA GLU A 17 0.90 12.23 -2.78
C GLU A 17 -0.12 11.63 -3.75
N ILE A 18 -0.35 10.31 -3.70
CA ILE A 18 -1.35 9.64 -4.54
C ILE A 18 -2.72 10.26 -4.28
N VAL A 19 -3.16 10.32 -3.03
CA VAL A 19 -4.50 10.80 -2.70
C VAL A 19 -4.66 12.28 -3.05
N VAL A 20 -3.66 13.13 -2.82
CA VAL A 20 -3.75 14.56 -3.16
C VAL A 20 -3.97 14.77 -4.66
N ASN A 21 -3.34 13.95 -5.51
CA ASN A 21 -3.47 14.08 -6.96
C ASN A 21 -4.69 13.36 -7.53
N ASP A 22 -5.10 12.22 -6.94
CA ASP A 22 -6.06 11.30 -7.52
C ASP A 22 -7.34 11.11 -6.69
N TYR A 23 -7.59 11.95 -5.67
CA TYR A 23 -8.80 11.83 -4.85
C TYR A 23 -10.14 11.77 -5.60
N PRO A 24 -10.33 12.34 -6.82
CA PRO A 24 -11.60 12.18 -7.53
C PRO A 24 -11.96 10.73 -7.85
N TYR A 25 -10.98 9.80 -7.88
CA TYR A 25 -11.24 8.37 -8.08
C TYR A 25 -11.75 7.64 -6.83
N ILE A 26 -11.78 8.31 -5.68
CA ILE A 26 -12.34 7.77 -4.44
C ILE A 26 -13.87 7.79 -4.50
N ASP A 27 -14.45 8.78 -5.19
CA ASP A 27 -15.90 8.99 -5.24
C ASP A 27 -16.60 7.80 -5.93
N GLY A 28 -17.60 7.24 -5.25
CA GLY A 28 -18.34 6.07 -5.73
C GLY A 28 -17.63 4.72 -5.52
N SER A 29 -16.47 4.69 -4.85
CA SER A 29 -15.79 3.46 -4.47
C SER A 29 -16.60 2.65 -3.45
N VAL A 30 -16.63 1.32 -3.62
CA VAL A 30 -17.23 0.37 -2.67
C VAL A 30 -16.57 0.41 -1.28
N LEU A 31 -15.33 0.89 -1.19
CA LEU A 31 -14.60 1.01 0.07
C LEU A 31 -15.11 2.18 0.93
N ASN A 32 -15.83 3.13 0.34
CA ASN A 32 -16.52 4.23 1.02
C ASN A 32 -15.63 4.98 2.03
N GLN A 33 -14.43 5.36 1.60
CA GLN A 33 -13.48 6.13 2.40
C GLN A 33 -13.44 7.58 1.89
N SER A 34 -13.22 8.56 2.77
CA SER A 34 -12.93 9.94 2.37
C SER A 34 -11.43 10.14 2.16
N LYS A 35 -11.07 11.17 1.40
CA LYS A 35 -9.68 11.65 1.25
C LYS A 35 -8.98 11.82 2.60
N GLU A 36 -9.65 12.47 3.55
CA GLU A 36 -9.12 12.76 4.89
C GLU A 36 -8.93 11.49 5.69
N GLN A 37 -9.82 10.50 5.56
CA GLN A 37 -9.67 9.22 6.23
C GLN A 37 -8.42 8.48 5.72
N ILE A 38 -8.15 8.52 4.42
CA ILE A 38 -6.98 7.86 3.84
C ILE A 38 -5.69 8.59 4.23
N ILE A 39 -5.63 9.91 4.10
CA ILE A 39 -4.42 10.71 4.40
C ILE A 39 -4.02 10.64 5.89
N ASN A 40 -5.01 10.55 6.78
CA ASN A 40 -4.76 10.48 8.23
C ASN A 40 -4.51 9.06 8.73
N LYS A 41 -4.67 8.05 7.87
CA LYS A 41 -4.34 6.66 8.22
C LYS A 41 -2.85 6.43 8.02
N ALA A 42 -2.14 6.19 9.12
CA ALA A 42 -0.75 5.77 9.06
C ALA A 42 -0.62 4.41 8.36
N VAL A 43 0.40 4.28 7.51
CA VAL A 43 0.80 3.01 6.93
C VAL A 43 1.31 2.08 8.05
N PRO A 44 0.80 0.84 8.15
CA PRO A 44 1.27 -0.12 9.15
C PRO A 44 2.78 -0.40 9.00
N LYS A 45 3.50 -0.41 10.12
CA LYS A 45 4.95 -0.71 10.12
C LYS A 45 5.22 -2.15 9.71
N GLU A 46 4.26 -3.02 9.97
CA GLU A 46 4.24 -4.43 9.64
C GLU A 46 4.31 -4.66 8.13
N ASN A 47 3.81 -3.74 7.29
CA ASN A 47 3.88 -3.85 5.84
C ASN A 47 5.32 -4.08 5.36
N LYS A 48 6.29 -3.33 5.91
CA LYS A 48 7.71 -3.48 5.57
C LYS A 48 8.29 -4.82 6.02
N GLN A 49 7.88 -5.30 7.20
CA GLN A 49 8.35 -6.58 7.74
C GLN A 49 7.85 -7.74 6.88
N ILE A 50 6.55 -7.74 6.54
CA ILE A 50 5.95 -8.76 5.69
C ILE A 50 6.53 -8.68 4.27
N MET A 51 6.73 -7.49 3.72
CA MET A 51 7.35 -7.33 2.41
C MET A 51 8.74 -7.97 2.36
N PHE A 52 9.59 -7.77 3.37
CA PHE A 52 10.89 -8.44 3.42
C PHE A 52 10.79 -9.96 3.54
N GLN A 53 9.86 -10.49 4.34
CA GLN A 53 9.64 -11.93 4.42
C GLN A 53 9.20 -12.53 3.07
N LEU A 54 8.35 -11.82 2.33
CA LEU A 54 7.92 -12.23 1.00
C LEU A 54 9.08 -12.19 -0.01
N LEU A 55 9.91 -11.15 0.05
CA LEU A 55 11.10 -11.03 -0.80
C LEU A 55 12.11 -12.14 -0.48
N ASP A 56 12.38 -12.41 0.80
CA ASP A 56 13.25 -13.50 1.25
C ASP A 56 12.76 -14.86 0.74
N TYR A 57 11.45 -15.11 0.83
CA TYR A 57 10.86 -16.35 0.30
C TYR A 57 11.04 -16.50 -1.21
N ILE A 58 10.88 -15.41 -1.97
CA ILE A 58 11.05 -15.41 -3.43
C ILE A 58 12.53 -15.63 -3.80
N THR A 59 13.46 -15.04 -3.06
CA THR A 59 14.91 -15.09 -3.36
C THR A 59 15.61 -16.31 -2.77
N ALA A 60 15.03 -17.00 -1.78
CA ALA A 60 15.61 -18.18 -1.15
C ALA A 60 15.95 -19.33 -2.12
N HIS A 61 15.38 -19.33 -3.32
CA HIS A 61 15.63 -20.33 -4.37
C HIS A 61 16.33 -19.75 -5.61
N SER A 62 16.72 -18.47 -5.56
CA SER A 62 17.49 -17.79 -6.60
C SER A 62 18.97 -18.16 -6.40
N ASN A 63 19.40 -19.26 -7.02
CA ASN A 63 20.82 -19.64 -7.15
C ASN A 63 21.55 -18.71 -8.10
#